data_AF-A0A0C2XKP6-F1
#
_entry.id   AF-A0A0C2XKP6-F1
#
_cell.length_a   1.000
_cell.length_b   1.000
_cell.length_c   1.000
_cell.angle_alpha   90.00
_cell.angle_beta   90.00
_cell.angle_gamma   90.00
#
_symmetry.space_group_name_H-M   'P 1'
#
loop_
_entity.id
_entity.type
_entity.pdbx_description
1 polymer ?
#
loop_
_entity_poly.entity_id
_entity_poly.type
_entity_poly.pdbx_seq_one_letter_code
_entity_poly.pdbx_strand_id
1 'polypeptide(L)'
;MFSVLAVLSLLLFSAVALPTFDDFGRRSSSLNSLIPDPTRVRVFARHDNAIVPHDVTLVDPDYPGHLTVIPDALLPMSFHIYRNRLWVYRNESAIWPVNFVNTTQMSGYPLQMVVGTKTGGVNQGLWSWRDTELHYDHGAGWHTFYVCPTPNGYKGIFLFTTPSASAECDVVTFSQHC
;
A
#
# COMPACT_ATOMS: atom_id res chain seq x y z
N MET A 1 33.75 -44.29 -12.41
CA MET A 1 32.32 -44.34 -11.98
C MET A 1 32.10 -43.46 -10.74
N PHE A 2 32.47 -42.17 -10.76
CA PHE A 2 32.29 -41.27 -9.60
C PHE A 2 31.69 -39.89 -9.95
N SER A 3 31.18 -39.70 -11.17
CA SER A 3 30.80 -38.35 -11.66
C SER A 3 29.30 -38.08 -11.78
N VAL A 4 28.43 -39.06 -11.47
CA VAL A 4 26.96 -38.91 -11.62
C VAL A 4 26.30 -38.45 -10.30
N LEU A 5 26.90 -38.76 -9.15
CA LEU A 5 26.36 -38.42 -7.83
C LEU A 5 26.48 -36.93 -7.48
N ALA A 6 27.44 -36.20 -8.05
CA ALA A 6 27.65 -34.79 -7.75
C ALA A 6 26.62 -33.86 -8.43
N VAL A 7 26.08 -34.27 -9.58
CA VAL A 7 25.13 -33.44 -10.35
C VAL A 7 23.72 -33.49 -9.74
N LEU A 8 23.33 -34.60 -9.12
CA LEU A 8 22.02 -34.74 -8.49
C LEU A 8 21.90 -33.91 -7.18
N SER A 9 23.02 -33.61 -6.52
CA SER A 9 23.04 -32.82 -5.28
C SER A 9 22.84 -31.32 -5.50
N LEU A 10 23.07 -30.79 -6.71
CA LEU A 10 22.95 -29.35 -6.98
C LEU A 10 21.51 -28.91 -7.32
N LEU A 11 20.62 -29.84 -7.63
CA LEU A 11 19.21 -29.55 -7.97
C LEU A 11 18.29 -29.42 -6.74
N LEU A 12 18.80 -29.69 -5.53
CA LEU A 12 18.01 -29.70 -4.29
C LEU A 12 18.05 -28.38 -3.50
N PHE A 13 18.77 -27.35 -3.96
CA PHE A 13 18.97 -26.10 -3.19
C PHE A 13 18.27 -24.86 -3.75
N SER A 14 17.50 -24.96 -4.83
CA SER A 14 16.62 -23.86 -5.27
C SER A 14 15.25 -23.93 -4.58
N ALA A 15 15.24 -24.09 -3.26
CA ALA A 15 14.08 -23.74 -2.45
C ALA A 15 14.06 -22.21 -2.36
N VAL A 16 13.38 -21.57 -3.32
CA VAL A 16 13.01 -20.17 -3.21
C VAL A 16 12.12 -20.09 -1.98
N ALA A 17 12.66 -19.58 -0.87
CA ALA A 17 11.90 -19.30 0.33
C ALA A 17 10.91 -18.18 0.02
N LEU A 18 9.75 -18.55 -0.54
CA LEU A 18 8.56 -17.74 -0.44
C LEU A 18 8.25 -17.63 1.06
N PRO A 19 8.00 -16.42 1.60
CA PRO A 19 7.64 -16.28 2.99
C PRO A 19 6.43 -17.17 3.28
N THR A 20 6.63 -18.28 4.00
CA THR A 20 5.53 -19.14 4.42
C THR A 20 4.84 -18.46 5.60
N PHE A 21 3.54 -18.28 5.46
CA PHE A 21 2.68 -17.64 6.42
C PHE A 21 2.15 -18.71 7.40
N ASP A 22 3.03 -19.32 8.20
CA ASP A 22 2.71 -20.56 8.94
C ASP A 22 1.95 -20.38 10.28
N ASP A 23 1.58 -19.16 10.69
CA ASP A 23 1.00 -18.92 12.03
C ASP A 23 -0.53 -18.74 12.07
N PHE A 24 -1.24 -19.09 10.98
CA PHE A 24 -2.70 -18.90 10.85
C PHE A 24 -3.55 -20.09 11.36
N GLY A 25 -2.94 -21.12 11.93
CA GLY A 25 -3.54 -22.44 12.15
C GLY A 25 -4.47 -22.65 13.36
N ARG A 26 -5.03 -21.61 13.99
CA ARG A 26 -5.95 -21.78 15.14
C ARG A 26 -7.22 -20.93 15.04
N ARG A 27 -8.06 -21.22 14.04
CA ARG A 27 -9.53 -21.38 14.11
C ARG A 27 -10.17 -21.15 12.73
N SER A 28 -11.21 -21.93 12.48
CA SER A 28 -12.14 -21.91 11.33
C SER A 28 -11.71 -22.66 10.07
N SER A 29 -12.57 -23.61 9.75
CA SER A 29 -12.57 -24.56 8.66
C SER A 29 -13.07 -23.94 7.36
N SER A 30 -12.17 -23.43 6.52
CA SER A 30 -12.27 -23.48 5.05
C SER A 30 -10.90 -23.09 4.47
N LEU A 31 -10.40 -23.91 3.53
CA LEU A 31 -9.07 -23.79 2.93
C LEU A 31 -8.96 -22.65 1.88
N ASN A 32 -9.78 -21.59 1.95
CA ASN A 32 -9.96 -20.65 0.82
C ASN A 32 -9.75 -19.15 1.13
N SER A 33 -9.13 -18.75 2.24
CA SER A 33 -8.76 -17.33 2.40
C SER A 33 -7.43 -17.16 3.12
N LEU A 34 -6.35 -17.14 2.35
CA LEU A 34 -4.99 -16.86 2.83
C LEU A 34 -4.79 -15.39 3.23
N ILE A 35 -5.80 -14.55 3.08
CA ILE A 35 -5.72 -13.11 3.38
C ILE A 35 -6.95 -12.74 4.22
N PRO A 36 -6.76 -12.29 5.47
CA PRO A 36 -7.82 -11.70 6.29
C PRO A 36 -8.57 -10.64 5.48
N ASP A 37 -9.89 -10.61 5.62
CA ASP A 37 -10.84 -9.94 4.73
C ASP A 37 -10.27 -8.69 4.00
N PRO A 38 -10.20 -8.71 2.66
CA PRO A 38 -9.64 -7.61 1.89
C PRO A 38 -10.39 -6.31 2.22
N THR A 39 -9.65 -5.31 2.70
CA THR A 39 -10.25 -4.05 3.16
C THR A 39 -10.20 -3.01 2.05
N ARG A 40 -11.33 -2.36 1.76
CA ARG A 40 -11.34 -1.21 0.84
C ARG A 40 -10.91 0.04 1.58
N VAL A 41 -10.00 0.81 0.99
CA VAL A 41 -9.53 2.07 1.56
C VAL A 41 -10.19 3.23 0.82
N ARG A 42 -10.91 4.05 1.57
CA ARG A 42 -11.54 5.27 1.08
C ARG A 42 -10.87 6.50 1.65
N VAL A 43 -10.87 7.54 0.84
CA VAL A 43 -10.31 8.85 1.12
C VAL A 43 -11.44 9.82 1.41
N PHE A 44 -11.27 10.59 2.48
CA PHE A 44 -12.20 11.63 2.88
C PHE A 44 -11.44 12.96 2.92
N ALA A 45 -11.82 13.88 2.03
CA ALA A 45 -11.26 15.24 2.02
C ALA A 45 -11.97 16.11 3.05
N ARG A 46 -11.21 16.93 3.77
CA ARG A 46 -11.74 17.79 4.84
C ARG A 46 -12.41 19.08 4.32
N HIS A 47 -12.27 19.39 3.03
CA HIS A 47 -12.56 20.74 2.51
C HIS A 47 -14.03 21.00 2.15
N ASP A 48 -14.80 19.98 1.75
CA ASP A 48 -16.18 20.17 1.32
C ASP A 48 -17.19 19.69 2.36
N ASN A 49 -18.21 20.51 2.62
CA ASN A 49 -19.33 20.19 3.52
C ASN A 49 -20.13 18.93 3.09
N ALA A 50 -19.81 18.37 1.92
CA ALA A 50 -20.22 17.05 1.48
C ALA A 50 -19.03 16.09 1.57
N ILE A 51 -19.11 15.14 2.51
CA ILE A 51 -18.16 14.03 2.62
C ILE A 51 -18.38 13.11 1.41
N VAL A 52 -17.71 13.39 0.29
CA VAL A 52 -17.72 12.50 -0.88
C VAL A 52 -16.57 11.51 -0.70
N PRO A 53 -16.84 10.22 -0.41
CA PRO A 53 -15.80 9.21 -0.34
C PRO A 53 -15.19 9.01 -1.72
N HIS A 54 -13.88 8.89 -1.78
CA HIS A 54 -13.19 8.49 -3.00
C HIS A 54 -12.41 7.20 -2.75
N ASP A 55 -12.38 6.30 -3.72
CA ASP A 55 -11.63 5.05 -3.57
C ASP A 55 -10.16 5.26 -3.95
N VAL A 56 -9.27 4.60 -3.20
CA VAL A 56 -7.84 4.54 -3.55
C VAL A 56 -7.62 3.44 -4.58
N THR A 57 -6.98 3.80 -5.69
CA THR A 57 -6.67 2.88 -6.79
C THR A 57 -5.31 3.21 -7.41
N LEU A 58 -4.90 2.44 -8.43
CA LEU A 58 -3.73 2.73 -9.25
C LEU A 58 -4.13 3.53 -10.48
N VAL A 59 -3.23 4.39 -10.94
CA VAL A 59 -3.40 5.11 -12.22
C VAL A 59 -3.55 4.12 -13.38
N ASP A 60 -2.69 3.09 -13.40
CA ASP A 60 -2.85 1.92 -14.25
C ASP A 60 -3.16 0.74 -13.34
N PRO A 61 -4.38 0.18 -13.37
CA PRO A 61 -4.73 -0.94 -12.53
C PRO A 61 -3.74 -2.10 -12.69
N ASP A 62 -3.32 -2.43 -13.91
CA ASP A 62 -2.64 -3.70 -14.19
C ASP A 62 -1.17 -3.71 -13.79
N TYR A 63 -0.60 -2.55 -13.49
CA TYR A 63 0.82 -2.40 -13.20
C TYR A 63 1.08 -1.65 -11.89
N PRO A 64 2.06 -2.08 -11.08
CA PRO A 64 2.52 -1.32 -9.93
C PRO A 64 2.95 0.08 -10.35
N GLY A 65 2.55 1.08 -9.58
CA GLY A 65 2.86 2.47 -9.90
C GLY A 65 2.25 3.45 -8.90
N HIS A 66 1.87 4.61 -9.40
CA HIS A 66 1.32 5.68 -8.58
C HIS A 66 -0.10 5.34 -8.13
N LEU A 67 -0.37 5.56 -6.85
CA LEU A 67 -1.73 5.56 -6.34
C LEU A 67 -2.42 6.88 -6.69
N THR A 68 -3.69 6.75 -7.04
CA THR A 68 -4.60 7.85 -7.33
C THR A 68 -5.92 7.66 -6.59
N VAL A 69 -6.70 8.73 -6.55
CA VAL A 69 -7.98 8.80 -5.86
C VAL A 69 -9.06 9.10 -6.89
N ILE A 70 -10.06 8.22 -6.99
CA ILE A 70 -11.15 8.33 -7.98
C ILE A 70 -12.50 8.19 -7.25
N PRO A 71 -13.49 9.05 -7.52
CA PRO A 71 -14.83 8.86 -6.99
C PRO A 71 -15.47 7.58 -7.56
N ASP A 72 -16.01 6.73 -6.68
CA ASP A 72 -16.72 5.50 -7.04
C ASP A 72 -15.99 4.63 -8.07
N ALA A 73 -14.78 4.19 -7.74
CA ALA A 73 -13.99 3.37 -8.65
C ALA A 73 -14.75 2.07 -8.97
N LEU A 74 -14.93 1.78 -10.27
CA LEU A 74 -15.62 0.55 -10.72
C LEU A 74 -14.99 -0.72 -10.16
N LEU A 75 -13.67 -0.70 -9.96
CA LEU A 75 -12.87 -1.79 -9.41
C LEU A 75 -11.99 -1.25 -8.26
N PRO A 76 -12.55 -1.14 -7.04
CA PRO A 76 -11.79 -0.64 -5.90
C PRO A 76 -10.73 -1.66 -5.49
N MET A 77 -9.54 -1.18 -5.13
CA MET A 77 -8.45 -2.05 -4.70
C MET A 77 -8.63 -2.48 -3.25
N SER A 78 -8.09 -3.67 -2.98
CA SER A 78 -8.10 -4.28 -1.66
C SER A 78 -6.75 -4.08 -0.98
N PHE A 79 -6.76 -3.61 0.25
CA PHE A 79 -5.57 -3.33 1.04
C PHE A 79 -5.53 -4.20 2.28
N HIS A 80 -4.31 -4.51 2.73
CA HIS A 80 -4.08 -5.32 3.91
C HIS A 80 -2.81 -4.86 4.65
N ILE A 81 -2.84 -4.87 5.98
CA ILE A 81 -1.65 -4.60 6.79
C ILE A 81 -1.05 -5.92 7.27
N TYR A 82 0.19 -6.20 6.87
CA TYR A 82 0.95 -7.36 7.35
C TYR A 82 2.34 -6.94 7.78
N ARG A 83 2.75 -7.34 9.00
CA ARG A 83 4.02 -6.96 9.63
C ARG A 83 4.29 -5.45 9.55
N ASN A 84 3.29 -4.67 9.95
CA ASN A 84 3.32 -3.19 9.99
C ASN A 84 3.57 -2.55 8.62
N ARG A 85 3.28 -3.26 7.52
CA ARG A 85 3.36 -2.75 6.14
C ARG A 85 2.00 -2.87 5.47
N LEU A 86 1.68 -1.86 4.68
CA LEU A 86 0.49 -1.86 3.84
C LEU A 86 0.79 -2.54 2.50
N TRP A 87 -0.11 -3.41 2.08
CA TRP A 87 -0.04 -4.18 0.85
C TRP A 87 -1.32 -3.99 0.05
N VAL A 88 -1.20 -4.00 -1.28
CA VAL A 88 -2.32 -4.08 -2.21
C VAL A 88 -2.46 -5.52 -2.66
N TYR A 89 -3.64 -6.10 -2.44
CA TYR A 89 -4.02 -7.39 -3.00
C TYR A 89 -4.52 -7.21 -4.44
N ARG A 90 -3.98 -8.01 -5.36
CA ARG A 90 -4.40 -8.01 -6.77
C ARG A 90 -5.12 -9.28 -7.15
N ASN A 91 -4.52 -10.41 -6.82
CA ASN A 91 -5.03 -11.75 -7.13
C ASN A 91 -4.28 -12.78 -6.26
N GLU A 92 -4.62 -14.06 -6.44
CA GLU A 92 -4.02 -15.17 -5.69
C GLU A 92 -2.50 -15.31 -5.88
N SER A 93 -1.93 -14.69 -6.92
CA SER A 93 -0.52 -14.81 -7.28
C SER A 93 0.32 -13.54 -7.04
N ALA A 94 -0.32 -12.40 -6.72
CA ALA A 94 0.35 -11.11 -6.61
C ALA A 94 -0.22 -10.26 -5.47
N ILE A 95 0.68 -9.94 -4.55
CA ILE A 95 0.52 -8.88 -3.55
C ILE A 95 1.66 -7.88 -3.72
N TRP A 96 1.32 -6.60 -3.67
CA TRP A 96 2.29 -5.54 -3.93
C TRP A 96 2.45 -4.65 -2.71
N PRO A 97 3.69 -4.38 -2.25
CA PRO A 97 3.91 -3.48 -1.15
C PRO A 97 3.60 -2.03 -1.55
N VAL A 98 2.97 -1.32 -0.63
CA VAL A 98 2.87 0.13 -0.69
C VAL A 98 4.12 0.73 -0.05
N ASN A 99 4.73 1.66 -0.77
CA ASN A 99 5.96 2.34 -0.39
C ASN A 99 5.77 3.85 -0.41
N PHE A 100 6.57 4.56 0.39
CA PHE A 100 6.75 5.99 0.26
C PHE A 100 8.08 6.28 -0.45
N VAL A 101 8.01 6.97 -1.58
CA VAL A 101 9.19 7.34 -2.37
C VAL A 101 9.38 8.84 -2.34
N ASN A 102 10.64 9.28 -2.27
CA ASN A 102 10.98 10.69 -2.34
C ASN A 102 10.79 11.19 -3.77
N THR A 103 9.89 12.14 -3.97
CA THR A 103 9.61 12.75 -5.26
C THR A 103 10.39 14.05 -5.39
N THR A 104 11.53 14.01 -6.07
CA THR A 104 12.40 15.19 -6.30
C THR A 104 11.78 16.26 -7.19
N GLN A 105 10.60 16.01 -7.77
CA GLN A 105 9.96 16.89 -8.76
C GLN A 105 9.07 17.97 -8.14
N MET A 106 8.75 17.88 -6.84
CA MET A 106 7.90 18.85 -6.16
C MET A 106 8.55 19.34 -4.86
N SER A 107 9.09 20.56 -4.90
CA SER A 107 9.65 21.24 -3.73
C SER A 107 8.59 21.36 -2.63
N GLY A 108 8.85 20.80 -1.45
CA GLY A 108 7.91 20.80 -0.32
C GLY A 108 6.98 19.58 -0.20
N TYR A 109 7.07 18.61 -1.11
CA TYR A 109 6.25 17.38 -1.14
C TYR A 109 7.15 16.17 -0.90
N PRO A 110 7.38 15.76 0.36
CA PRO A 110 8.55 14.96 0.68
C PRO A 110 8.40 13.50 0.26
N LEU A 111 7.17 12.93 0.29
CA LEU A 111 6.96 11.50 0.10
C LEU A 111 5.65 11.20 -0.64
N GLN A 112 5.73 10.53 -1.79
CA GLN A 112 4.57 10.03 -2.53
C GLN A 112 4.31 8.56 -2.21
N MET A 113 3.03 8.21 -2.02
CA MET A 113 2.58 6.84 -1.83
C MET A 113 2.47 6.13 -3.19
N VAL A 114 3.20 5.02 -3.35
CA VAL A 114 3.26 4.25 -4.59
C VAL A 114 3.22 2.76 -4.31
N VAL A 115 2.74 1.98 -5.25
CA VAL A 115 2.78 0.52 -5.21
C VAL A 115 3.97 0.04 -6.01
N GLY A 116 4.82 -0.80 -5.40
CA GLY A 116 6.00 -1.37 -6.05
C GLY A 116 5.88 -2.88 -6.23
N THR A 117 6.77 -3.47 -7.03
CA THR A 117 6.94 -4.94 -7.09
C THR A 117 7.75 -5.48 -5.90
N LYS A 118 8.46 -4.60 -5.19
CA LYS A 118 9.32 -4.92 -4.04
C LYS A 118 9.16 -3.85 -2.98
N THR A 119 9.45 -4.22 -1.73
CA THR A 119 9.52 -3.26 -0.63
C THR A 119 10.67 -2.31 -0.89
N GLY A 120 10.44 -1.01 -0.77
CA GLY A 120 11.43 0.02 -1.05
C GLY A 120 11.02 1.37 -0.47
N GLY A 121 11.77 2.42 -0.83
CA GLY A 121 11.52 3.75 -0.29
C GLY A 121 11.81 3.87 1.21
N VAL A 122 11.02 4.67 1.91
CA VAL A 122 11.18 4.91 3.34
C VAL A 122 10.72 3.70 4.16
N ASN A 123 11.68 3.02 4.79
CA ASN A 123 11.49 1.69 5.39
C ASN A 123 11.23 1.66 6.90
N GLN A 124 11.25 2.81 7.58
CA GLN A 124 11.17 2.89 9.04
C GLN A 124 9.78 3.28 9.57
N GLY A 125 8.78 3.35 8.71
CA GLY A 125 7.42 3.65 9.16
C GLY A 125 6.58 2.41 9.42
N LEU A 126 5.58 2.57 10.27
CA LEU A 126 4.67 1.52 10.72
C LEU A 126 3.25 1.87 10.27
N TRP A 127 2.64 0.98 9.51
CA TRP A 127 1.23 1.07 9.16
C TRP A 127 0.39 0.41 10.24
N SER A 128 -0.67 1.08 10.67
CA SER A 128 -1.66 0.52 11.60
C SER A 128 -3.05 1.06 11.32
N TRP A 129 -4.06 0.26 11.65
CA TRP A 129 -5.43 0.73 11.77
C TRP A 129 -5.65 1.22 13.19
N ARG A 130 -6.20 2.44 13.35
CA ARG A 130 -6.72 2.94 14.63
C ARG A 130 -8.20 3.20 14.43
N ASP A 131 -9.04 2.41 15.11
CA ASP A 131 -10.46 2.31 14.84
C ASP A 131 -10.73 1.93 13.37
N THR A 132 -11.16 2.89 12.55
CA THR A 132 -11.32 2.70 11.11
C THR A 132 -10.34 3.53 10.28
N GLU A 133 -9.47 4.32 10.90
CA GLU A 133 -8.55 5.21 10.20
C GLU A 133 -7.18 4.55 9.98
N LEU A 134 -6.62 4.73 8.79
CA LEU A 134 -5.29 4.23 8.43
C LEU A 134 -4.23 5.24 8.86
N HIS A 135 -3.33 4.81 9.74
CA HIS A 135 -2.22 5.62 10.22
C HIS A 135 -0.88 5.10 9.72
N TYR A 136 0.03 6.04 9.50
CA TYR A 136 1.44 5.76 9.23
C TYR A 136 2.31 6.53 10.24
N ASP A 137 2.99 5.77 11.10
CA ASP A 137 3.89 6.32 12.11
C ASP A 137 5.33 6.24 11.61
N HIS A 138 6.00 7.37 11.43
CA HIS A 138 7.39 7.42 10.96
C HIS A 138 8.23 8.43 11.74
N GLY A 139 9.13 7.96 12.62
CA GLY A 139 9.92 8.85 13.46
C GLY A 139 9.06 9.62 14.48
N ALA A 140 9.55 10.77 14.95
CA ALA A 140 8.84 11.63 15.90
C ALA A 140 8.15 12.77 15.14
N GLY A 141 6.81 12.77 15.12
CA GLY A 141 6.04 13.84 14.48
C GLY A 141 4.65 13.41 14.06
N TRP A 142 3.82 14.41 13.73
CA TRP A 142 2.51 14.20 13.13
C TRP A 142 2.67 14.15 11.62
N HIS A 143 2.13 13.11 11.00
CA HIS A 143 2.11 12.98 9.55
C HIS A 143 0.70 13.17 9.05
N THR A 144 0.56 14.00 8.03
CA THR A 144 -0.73 14.29 7.43
C THR A 144 -0.70 13.83 5.99
N PHE A 145 -1.78 13.18 5.57
CA PHE A 145 -1.95 12.77 4.19
C PHE A 145 -2.60 13.88 3.37
N TYR A 146 -2.11 14.02 2.15
CA TYR A 146 -2.59 14.99 1.19
C TYR A 146 -2.88 14.31 -0.14
N VAL A 147 -3.93 14.77 -0.80
CA VAL A 147 -4.20 14.47 -2.21
C VAL A 147 -3.90 15.72 -3.01
N CYS A 148 -2.99 15.61 -3.97
CA CYS A 148 -2.51 16.75 -4.74
C CYS A 148 -2.58 16.45 -6.24
N PRO A 149 -2.87 17.45 -7.09
CA PRO A 149 -2.72 17.30 -8.53
C PRO A 149 -1.25 16.99 -8.86
N THR A 150 -1.04 16.13 -9.85
CA THR A 150 0.29 15.83 -10.39
C THR A 150 0.42 16.41 -11.80
N PRO A 151 1.66 16.63 -12.31
CA PRO A 151 1.87 17.12 -13.68
C PRO A 151 1.23 16.26 -14.77
N ASN A 152 0.99 14.98 -14.47
CA ASN A 152 0.38 14.01 -15.39
C ASN A 152 -1.16 14.05 -15.35
N GLY A 153 -1.77 14.96 -14.58
CA GLY A 153 -3.22 15.19 -14.54
C GLY A 153 -4.01 14.31 -13.58
N TYR A 154 -3.38 13.32 -12.92
CA TYR A 154 -4.03 12.53 -11.88
C TYR A 154 -3.79 13.11 -10.47
N LYS A 155 -4.60 12.68 -9.50
CA LYS A 155 -4.51 13.08 -8.09
C LYS A 155 -3.62 12.11 -7.31
N GLY A 156 -2.39 12.51 -6.99
CA GLY A 156 -1.44 11.68 -6.24
C GLY A 156 -1.67 11.77 -4.72
N ILE A 157 -1.30 10.70 -4.00
CA ILE A 157 -1.32 10.66 -2.53
C ILE A 157 0.08 10.93 -1.98
N PHE A 158 0.17 11.88 -1.06
CA PHE A 158 1.42 12.35 -0.46
C PHE A 158 1.35 12.34 1.07
N LEU A 159 2.49 12.13 1.70
CA LEU A 159 2.67 12.22 3.14
C LEU A 159 3.54 13.44 3.46
N PHE A 160 3.06 14.30 4.35
CA PHE A 160 3.78 15.48 4.82
C PHE A 160 4.10 15.33 6.31
N THR A 161 5.36 15.62 6.67
CA THR A 161 5.85 15.61 8.06
C THR A 161 5.54 16.91 8.81
N THR A 162 5.22 17.97 8.07
CA THR A 162 4.78 19.26 8.59
C THR A 162 3.56 19.68 7.79
N PRO A 163 2.42 20.02 8.43
CA PRO A 163 1.26 20.52 7.72
C PRO A 163 1.67 21.71 6.85
N SER A 164 1.55 21.55 5.53
CA SER A 164 1.79 22.62 4.57
C SER A 164 0.47 22.94 3.91
N ALA A 165 0.05 24.20 3.99
CA ALA A 165 -1.10 24.70 3.28
C ALA A 165 -0.68 24.96 1.82
N SER A 166 -0.54 23.90 1.01
CA SER A 166 -0.57 24.08 -0.44
C SER A 166 -2.01 24.35 -0.84
N ALA A 167 -2.25 25.46 -1.55
CA ALA A 167 -3.59 25.85 -1.99
C ALA A 167 -4.24 24.84 -2.95
N GLU A 168 -3.45 23.91 -3.51
CA GLU A 168 -3.90 22.94 -4.50
C GLU A 168 -4.08 21.52 -3.94
N CYS A 169 -3.76 21.30 -2.66
CA CYS A 169 -3.84 19.97 -2.04
C CYS A 169 -4.93 19.88 -0.98
N ASP A 170 -5.67 18.79 -1.04
CA ASP A 170 -6.66 18.46 -0.03
C ASP A 170 -6.02 17.65 1.10
N VAL A 171 -6.20 18.10 2.34
CA VAL A 171 -5.92 17.26 3.52
C VAL A 171 -6.94 16.14 3.56
N VAL A 172 -6.46 14.90 3.64
CA VAL A 172 -7.30 13.72 3.63
C VAL A 172 -7.05 12.77 4.80
N THR A 173 -8.08 12.01 5.14
CA THR A 173 -7.99 10.83 6.02
C THR A 173 -8.37 9.59 5.23
N PHE A 174 -7.73 8.48 5.56
CA PHE A 174 -8.01 7.18 4.96
C PHE A 174 -8.81 6.33 5.93
N SER A 175 -9.92 5.76 5.50
CA SER A 175 -10.72 4.88 6.35
C SER A 175 -11.08 3.56 5.66
N GLN A 176 -11.12 2.51 6.47
CA GLN A 176 -11.54 1.17 6.05
C GLN A 176 -13.04 1.11 5.84
N HIS A 177 -13.42 0.48 4.73
CA HIS A 177 -14.79 0.08 4.48
C HIS A 177 -14.84 -1.44 4.29
N CYS A 178 -15.54 -2.10 5.21
CA CYS A 178 -15.81 -3.54 5.20
C CYS A 178 -17.14 -3.81 4.48
#